data_AF-A0A841Z013-F1
#
_entry.id   AF-A0A841Z013-F1
#
_cell.length_a   1.000
_cell.length_b   1.000
_cell.length_c   1.000
_cell.angle_alpha   90.00
_cell.angle_beta   90.00
_cell.angle_gamma   90.00
#
_symmetry.space_group_name_H-M   'P 1'
#
loop_
_entity.id
_entity.type
_entity.pdbx_description
1 polymer ?
#
loop_
_entity_poly.entity_id
_entity_poly.type
_entity_poly.pdbx_seq_one_letter_code
_entity_poly.pdbx_strand_id
1 'polypeptide(L)'
;MEFRNKKTGEIKKAHSIDEIGDKYAICFVENGKAYTYFKENIELMNNVEKDKLLVYEYKKTCHRCKKETSIKTYIVNGATKNNLKFPWDKASLNMHKTAELHKMHMQYPKIEFYPVEVVGHNDKFDELLMKAFPESITPNFSNIQKRMYPMNHCRNCKAKQGEFYIFEDINMIIQHMEEITLIGSIIIE
;
A
#
# COMPACT_ATOMS: atom_id res chain seq x y z
N MET A 1 2.12 22.57 4.75
CA MET A 1 2.69 22.08 6.03
C MET A 1 1.95 22.76 7.17
N GLU A 2 1.92 22.21 8.38
CA GLU A 2 1.29 22.87 9.53
C GLU A 2 2.31 23.03 10.65
N PHE A 3 2.09 24.00 11.53
CA PHE A 3 2.89 24.14 12.74
C PHE A 3 2.01 24.64 13.88
N ARG A 4 2.32 24.19 15.09
CA ARG A 4 1.68 24.62 16.32
C ARG A 4 2.57 25.63 17.03
N ASN A 5 2.00 26.77 17.41
CA ASN A 5 2.64 27.70 18.32
C ASN A 5 2.55 27.15 19.74
N LYS A 6 3.68 26.86 20.39
CA LYS A 6 3.69 26.28 21.74
C LYS A 6 3.20 27.23 22.82
N LYS A 7 3.27 28.55 22.60
CA LYS A 7 2.81 29.57 23.56
C LYS A 7 1.29 29.76 23.54
N THR A 8 0.69 29.75 22.35
CA THR A 8 -0.75 30.01 22.17
C THR A 8 -1.57 28.75 21.95
N GLY A 9 -0.93 27.62 21.62
CA GLY A 9 -1.60 26.39 21.19
C GLY A 9 -2.18 26.45 19.78
N GLU A 10 -2.08 27.59 19.10
CA GLU A 10 -2.69 27.84 17.79
C GLU A 10 -1.96 27.05 16.69
N ILE A 11 -2.71 26.38 15.82
CA ILE A 11 -2.20 25.65 14.65
C ILE A 11 -2.37 26.53 13.40
N LYS A 12 -1.29 26.71 12.65
CA LYS A 12 -1.28 27.49 11.41
C LYS A 12 -0.78 26.67 10.24
N LYS A 13 -1.39 26.92 9.07
CA LYS A 13 -1.01 26.30 7.81
C LYS A 13 0.02 27.17 7.08
N ALA A 14 1.12 26.57 6.67
CA ALA A 14 2.19 27.20 5.91
C ALA A 14 2.25 26.64 4.48
N HIS A 15 2.61 27.52 3.54
CA HIS A 15 2.94 27.17 2.16
C HIS A 15 4.33 26.52 2.10
N SER A 16 5.34 27.14 2.71
CA SER A 16 6.70 26.58 2.86
C SER A 16 7.28 26.86 4.25
N ILE A 17 8.22 26.01 4.67
CA ILE A 17 8.96 26.12 5.93
C ILE A 17 10.42 25.77 5.65
N ASP A 18 11.32 26.73 5.83
CA ASP A 18 12.76 26.57 5.62
C ASP A 18 13.51 26.67 6.96
N GLU A 19 14.55 25.87 7.13
CA GLU A 19 15.41 25.93 8.32
C GLU A 19 16.53 26.95 8.15
N ILE A 20 16.63 27.89 9.09
CA ILE A 20 17.69 28.89 9.13
C ILE A 20 18.28 28.91 10.54
N GLY A 21 19.32 28.10 10.76
CA GLY A 21 20.00 28.00 12.05
C GLY A 21 19.06 27.53 13.17
N ASP A 22 18.83 28.40 14.15
CA ASP A 22 17.96 28.21 15.33
C ASP A 22 16.48 28.59 15.07
N LYS A 23 16.15 29.00 13.85
CA LYS A 23 14.83 29.47 13.43
C LYS A 23 14.28 28.67 12.26
N TYR A 24 12.96 28.73 12.11
CA TYR A 24 12.23 28.40 10.90
C TYR A 24 11.81 29.70 10.21
N ALA A 25 12.00 29.78 8.89
CA ALA A 25 11.40 30.79 8.04
C ALA A 25 10.13 30.21 7.40
N ILE A 26 8.98 30.84 7.64
CA ILE A 26 7.67 30.32 7.25
C ILE A 26 7.01 31.29 6.27
N CYS A 27 6.64 30.80 5.09
CA CYS A 27 5.82 31.52 4.12
C CYS A 27 4.40 30.97 4.14
N PHE A 28 3.40 31.85 4.24
CA PHE A 28 1.98 31.47 4.28
C PHE A 28 1.33 31.39 2.90
N VAL A 29 1.88 32.11 1.92
CA VAL A 29 1.40 32.15 0.53
C VAL A 29 2.57 32.06 -0.44
N GLU A 30 2.31 31.58 -1.65
CA GLU A 30 3.30 31.48 -2.72
C GLU A 30 3.87 32.86 -3.06
N ASN A 31 5.21 32.98 -3.13
CA ASN A 31 5.95 34.25 -3.28
C ASN A 31 5.63 35.33 -2.21
N GLY A 32 5.10 34.92 -1.05
CA GLY A 32 4.80 35.80 0.06
C GLY A 32 6.02 36.21 0.90
N LYS A 33 5.79 37.05 1.91
CA LYS A 33 6.80 37.38 2.91
C LYS A 33 7.06 36.18 3.83
N ALA A 34 8.33 35.92 4.10
CA ALA A 34 8.77 34.94 5.09
C ALA A 34 8.72 35.54 6.50
N TYR A 35 8.18 34.79 7.45
CA TYR A 35 8.15 35.14 8.87
C TYR A 35 9.01 34.17 9.66
N THR A 36 9.89 34.67 10.52
CA THR A 36 10.80 33.83 11.30
C THR A 36 10.24 33.47 12.66
N TYR A 37 10.32 32.20 13.03
CA TYR A 37 9.96 31.66 14.33
C TYR A 37 11.13 30.89 14.92
N PHE A 38 11.43 31.06 16.21
CA PHE A 38 12.43 30.22 16.88
C PHE A 38 11.94 28.78 16.99
N LYS A 39 12.83 27.81 16.73
CA LYS A 39 12.54 26.36 16.78
C LYS A 39 11.96 25.90 18.12
N GLU A 40 12.37 26.54 19.22
CA GLU A 40 11.85 26.26 20.56
C GLU A 40 10.35 26.60 20.71
N ASN A 41 9.88 27.64 20.01
CA ASN A 41 8.56 28.24 20.21
C ASN A 41 7.46 27.64 19.31
N ILE A 42 7.86 26.87 18.29
CA ILE A 42 6.92 26.22 17.40
C ILE A 42 7.24 24.74 17.25
N GLU A 43 6.19 23.93 17.11
CA GLU A 43 6.27 22.51 16.82
C GLU A 43 5.81 22.34 15.37
N LEU A 44 6.71 21.88 14.49
CA LEU A 44 6.31 21.54 13.14
C LEU A 44 5.38 20.35 13.22
N MET A 45 4.13 20.58 12.82
CA MET A 45 3.21 19.50 12.57
C MET A 45 3.62 19.02 11.19
N ASN A 46 4.49 18.01 11.18
CA ASN A 46 4.55 17.15 10.02
C ASN A 46 3.08 16.81 9.74
N ASN A 47 2.56 17.27 8.59
CA ASN A 47 1.55 16.50 7.92
C ASN A 47 2.29 15.20 7.65
N VAL A 48 2.30 14.32 8.65
CA VAL A 48 2.36 12.90 8.41
C VAL A 48 1.16 12.75 7.51
N GLU A 49 1.38 12.81 6.19
CA GLU A 49 0.45 12.23 5.25
C GLU A 49 0.22 10.87 5.88
N LYS A 50 -0.92 10.69 6.55
CA LYS A 50 -1.16 9.46 7.27
C LYS A 50 -0.91 8.38 6.24
N ASP A 51 0.07 7.50 6.49
CA ASP A 51 0.51 6.56 5.48
C ASP A 51 -0.75 5.88 4.95
N LYS A 52 -0.98 5.94 3.63
CA LYS A 52 -2.21 5.39 3.05
C LYS A 52 -1.89 4.06 2.43
N LEU A 53 -2.67 3.02 2.73
CA LEU A 53 -2.64 1.76 2.00
C LEU A 53 -3.52 1.89 0.76
N LEU A 54 -2.94 1.75 -0.43
CA LEU A 54 -3.69 1.76 -1.68
C LEU A 54 -4.37 0.42 -1.91
N VAL A 55 -5.62 0.47 -2.36
CA VAL A 55 -6.43 -0.71 -2.62
C VAL A 55 -6.75 -0.79 -4.11
N TYR A 56 -6.45 -1.95 -4.68
CA TYR A 56 -6.62 -2.27 -6.07
C TYR A 56 -7.72 -3.31 -6.26
N GLU A 57 -8.42 -3.23 -7.39
CA GLU A 57 -9.35 -4.26 -7.86
C GLU A 57 -8.97 -4.72 -9.27
N TYR A 58 -9.04 -6.04 -9.50
CA TYR A 58 -8.95 -6.63 -10.83
C TYR A 58 -9.96 -7.77 -10.98
N LYS A 59 -10.19 -8.19 -12.23
CA LYS A 59 -11.04 -9.33 -12.55
C LYS A 59 -10.18 -10.57 -12.82
N LYS A 60 -10.64 -11.72 -12.34
CA LYS A 60 -10.06 -13.02 -12.70
C LYS A 60 -11.14 -14.07 -12.92
N THR A 61 -10.78 -15.12 -13.67
CA THR A 61 -11.63 -16.30 -13.82
C THR A 61 -11.53 -17.19 -12.57
N CYS A 62 -12.66 -17.48 -11.92
CA CYS A 62 -12.67 -18.36 -10.76
C CYS A 62 -12.25 -19.79 -11.13
N HIS A 63 -11.29 -20.36 -10.41
CA HIS A 63 -10.78 -21.72 -10.67
C HIS A 63 -11.89 -22.79 -10.59
N ARG A 64 -12.90 -22.60 -9.72
CA ARG A 64 -13.97 -23.57 -9.46
C ARG A 64 -15.13 -23.46 -10.47
N CYS A 65 -15.78 -22.31 -10.56
CA CYS A 65 -16.99 -22.15 -11.39
C CYS A 65 -16.75 -21.54 -12.77
N LYS A 66 -15.50 -21.17 -13.10
CA LYS A 66 -15.07 -20.57 -14.37
C LYS A 66 -15.76 -19.25 -14.73
N LYS A 67 -16.56 -18.67 -13.83
CA LYS A 67 -17.13 -17.32 -13.98
C LYS A 67 -16.14 -16.27 -13.50
N GLU A 68 -16.21 -15.09 -14.10
CA GLU A 68 -15.41 -13.95 -13.69
C GLU A 68 -15.81 -13.46 -12.28
N THR A 69 -14.82 -13.21 -11.44
CA THR A 69 -14.98 -12.60 -10.12
C THR A 69 -13.99 -11.45 -9.94
N SER A 70 -14.36 -10.51 -9.07
CA SER A 70 -13.51 -9.38 -8.71
C SER A 70 -12.65 -9.73 -7.50
N ILE A 71 -11.40 -9.33 -7.51
CA ILE A 71 -10.43 -9.51 -6.43
C ILE A 71 -9.97 -8.16 -5.95
N LYS A 72 -10.00 -7.94 -4.63
CA LYS A 72 -9.51 -6.74 -3.98
C LYS A 72 -8.23 -7.06 -3.21
N THR A 73 -7.20 -6.25 -3.38
CA THR A 73 -5.91 -6.42 -2.67
C THR A 73 -5.20 -5.08 -2.51
N TYR A 74 -4.29 -4.99 -1.54
CA TYR A 74 -3.20 -4.02 -1.60
C TYR A 74 -2.03 -4.59 -2.42
N ILE A 75 -1.14 -3.71 -2.86
CA ILE A 75 0.12 -4.09 -3.52
C ILE A 75 1.21 -3.18 -2.94
N VAL A 76 2.07 -3.74 -2.10
CA VAL A 76 3.20 -3.02 -1.49
C VAL A 76 4.50 -3.73 -1.81
N ASN A 77 5.61 -2.98 -1.84
CA ASN A 77 6.94 -3.57 -1.97
C ASN A 77 7.29 -4.29 -0.66
N GLY A 78 7.62 -5.59 -0.74
CA GLY A 78 7.92 -6.40 0.43
C GLY A 78 9.16 -5.96 1.21
N ALA A 79 10.11 -5.27 0.57
CA ALA A 79 11.31 -4.74 1.22
C ALA A 79 11.08 -3.36 1.85
N THR A 80 10.49 -2.41 1.12
CA THR A 80 10.33 -1.02 1.58
C THR A 80 9.01 -0.74 2.28
N LYS A 81 8.03 -1.66 2.15
CA LYS A 81 6.63 -1.51 2.59
C LYS A 81 5.87 -0.34 1.95
N ASN A 82 6.45 0.31 0.95
CA ASN A 82 5.79 1.38 0.21
C ASN A 82 4.75 0.82 -0.77
N ASN A 83 3.67 1.56 -0.98
CA ASN A 83 2.72 1.22 -2.04
C ASN A 83 3.40 1.19 -3.41
N LEU A 84 3.09 0.15 -4.17
CA LEU A 84 3.44 0.10 -5.58
C LEU A 84 2.34 0.78 -6.38
N LYS A 85 2.73 1.57 -7.37
CA LYS A 85 1.83 2.27 -8.29
C LYS A 85 2.26 1.97 -9.72
N PHE A 86 1.30 1.99 -10.63
CA PHE A 86 1.59 1.98 -12.06
C PHE A 86 2.18 3.36 -12.47
N PRO A 87 3.19 3.42 -13.38
CA PRO A 87 3.88 2.30 -14.02
C PRO A 87 4.82 1.55 -13.06
N TRP A 88 4.85 0.22 -13.15
CA TRP A 88 5.63 -0.62 -12.24
C TRP A 88 7.14 -0.46 -12.45
N ASP A 89 7.85 -0.01 -11.41
CA ASP A 89 9.31 0.08 -11.42
C ASP A 89 9.96 -1.31 -11.23
N LYS A 90 10.00 -2.09 -12.32
CA LYS A 90 10.61 -3.41 -12.35
C LYS A 90 12.09 -3.39 -12.01
N ALA A 91 12.81 -2.31 -12.34
CA ALA A 91 14.23 -2.19 -12.05
C ALA A 91 14.46 -2.15 -10.53
N SER A 92 13.72 -1.30 -9.83
CA SER A 92 13.72 -1.24 -8.37
C SER A 92 13.25 -2.54 -7.72
N LEU A 93 12.19 -3.17 -8.23
CA LEU A 93 11.71 -4.47 -7.72
C LEU A 93 12.76 -5.58 -7.88
N ASN A 94 13.48 -5.62 -9.01
CA ASN A 94 14.52 -6.60 -9.26
C ASN A 94 15.71 -6.46 -8.30
N MET A 95 16.03 -5.25 -7.84
CA MET A 95 17.11 -5.03 -6.87
C MET A 95 16.84 -5.66 -5.50
N HIS A 96 15.58 -5.94 -5.17
CA HIS A 96 15.16 -6.45 -3.87
C HIS A 96 14.69 -7.91 -3.90
N LYS A 97 14.95 -8.66 -4.99
CA LYS A 97 14.55 -10.08 -5.09
C LYS A 97 15.31 -10.95 -4.10
N THR A 98 14.57 -11.75 -3.34
CA THR A 98 15.15 -12.72 -2.39
C THR A 98 15.47 -14.05 -3.07
N ALA A 99 16.26 -14.90 -2.40
CA ALA A 99 16.59 -16.23 -2.90
C ALA A 99 15.34 -17.12 -3.04
N GLU A 100 14.33 -16.91 -2.19
CA GLU A 100 13.05 -17.63 -2.25
C GLU A 100 12.28 -17.29 -3.53
N LEU A 101 12.23 -16.02 -3.93
CA LEU A 101 11.57 -15.61 -5.17
C LEU A 101 12.27 -16.20 -6.40
N HIS A 102 13.61 -16.28 -6.38
CA HIS A 102 14.37 -16.97 -7.42
C HIS A 102 14.01 -18.46 -7.49
N LYS A 103 13.88 -19.13 -6.35
CA LYS A 103 13.43 -20.54 -6.30
C LYS A 103 12.00 -20.70 -6.81
N MET A 104 11.11 -19.78 -6.49
CA MET A 104 9.73 -19.78 -7.01
C MET A 104 9.72 -19.63 -8.52
N HIS A 105 10.53 -18.74 -9.08
CA HIS A 105 10.67 -18.61 -10.54
C HIS A 105 11.17 -19.90 -11.19
N MET A 106 12.11 -20.61 -10.56
CA MET A 106 12.56 -21.93 -11.05
C MET A 106 11.43 -22.98 -11.05
N GLN A 107 10.52 -22.93 -10.06
CA GLN A 107 9.38 -23.85 -9.97
C GLN A 107 8.25 -23.49 -10.95
N TYR A 108 8.02 -22.20 -11.18
CA TYR A 108 7.00 -21.67 -12.08
C TYR A 108 7.65 -20.77 -13.15
N PRO A 109 8.33 -21.36 -14.15
CA PRO A 109 9.19 -20.62 -15.09
C PRO A 109 8.45 -19.63 -16.00
N LYS A 110 7.11 -19.66 -16.01
CA LYS A 110 6.28 -18.73 -16.79
C LYS A 110 5.98 -17.42 -16.05
N ILE A 111 6.22 -17.37 -14.74
CA ILE A 111 5.88 -16.23 -13.88
C ILE A 111 7.18 -15.68 -13.30
N GLU A 112 7.44 -14.40 -13.54
CA GLU A 112 8.48 -13.65 -12.86
C GLU A 112 7.97 -13.19 -11.49
N PHE A 113 8.64 -13.58 -10.41
CA PHE A 113 8.23 -13.22 -9.05
C PHE A 113 9.01 -12.03 -8.52
N TYR A 114 8.29 -10.96 -8.22
CA TYR A 114 8.75 -9.72 -7.63
C TYR A 114 8.53 -9.72 -6.10
N PRO A 115 9.33 -8.94 -5.35
CA PRO A 115 9.19 -8.81 -3.91
C PRO A 115 7.99 -7.90 -3.58
N VAL A 116 6.78 -8.43 -3.76
CA VAL A 116 5.53 -7.73 -3.49
C VAL A 116 4.75 -8.43 -2.39
N GLU A 117 4.02 -7.66 -1.59
CA GLU A 117 3.05 -8.20 -0.65
C GLU A 117 1.65 -7.83 -1.11
N VAL A 118 0.78 -8.83 -1.03
CA VAL A 118 -0.66 -8.78 -1.31
C VAL A 118 -1.43 -9.33 -0.13
N VAL A 119 -2.76 -9.21 -0.12
CA VAL A 119 -3.60 -9.74 0.96
C VAL A 119 -3.23 -11.17 1.35
N GLY A 120 -3.04 -11.41 2.65
CA GLY A 120 -2.53 -12.67 3.20
C GLY A 120 -1.02 -12.71 3.44
N HIS A 121 -0.30 -11.60 3.22
CA HIS A 121 1.13 -11.48 3.58
C HIS A 121 1.37 -10.68 4.87
N ASN A 122 0.58 -9.63 5.11
CA ASN A 122 0.84 -8.67 6.17
C ASN A 122 -0.40 -8.50 7.05
N ASP A 123 -0.33 -8.99 8.30
CA ASP A 123 -1.48 -9.03 9.21
C ASP A 123 -2.09 -7.63 9.48
N LYS A 124 -1.26 -6.57 9.57
CA LYS A 124 -1.75 -5.20 9.76
C LYS A 124 -2.55 -4.72 8.57
N PHE A 125 -2.02 -4.91 7.36
CA PHE A 125 -2.71 -4.48 6.14
C PHE A 125 -3.92 -5.35 5.81
N ASP A 126 -3.85 -6.63 6.14
CA ASP A 126 -4.95 -7.58 6.01
C ASP A 126 -6.13 -7.17 6.90
N GLU A 127 -5.88 -6.77 8.15
CA GLU A 127 -6.93 -6.29 9.05
C GLU A 127 -7.60 -5.00 8.53
N LEU A 128 -6.79 -4.03 8.07
CA LEU A 128 -7.29 -2.80 7.47
C LEU A 128 -8.16 -3.07 6.24
N LEU A 129 -7.68 -3.94 5.35
CA LEU A 129 -8.39 -4.30 4.12
C LEU A 129 -9.70 -5.04 4.42
N MET A 130 -9.69 -5.96 5.38
CA MET A 130 -10.89 -6.70 5.82
C MET A 130 -11.93 -5.76 6.44
N LYS A 131 -11.51 -4.79 7.27
CA LYS A 131 -12.41 -3.77 7.84
C LYS A 131 -13.05 -2.89 6.77
N ALA A 132 -12.31 -2.56 5.72
CA ALA A 132 -12.81 -1.74 4.61
C ALA A 132 -13.75 -2.51 3.66
N PHE A 133 -13.57 -3.83 3.51
CA PHE A 133 -14.35 -4.66 2.57
C PHE A 133 -14.87 -5.97 3.18
N PRO A 134 -15.65 -5.90 4.28
CA PRO A 134 -16.07 -7.09 5.04
C PRO A 134 -16.96 -8.05 4.23
N GLU A 135 -17.70 -7.55 3.24
CA GLU A 135 -18.59 -8.35 2.38
C GLU A 135 -17.84 -9.20 1.35
N SER A 136 -16.61 -8.79 1.00
CA SER A 136 -15.81 -9.43 -0.06
C SER A 136 -14.64 -10.24 0.49
N ILE A 137 -14.09 -9.79 1.62
CA ILE A 137 -12.89 -10.34 2.23
C ILE A 137 -13.22 -10.75 3.66
N THR A 138 -13.11 -12.05 3.94
CA THR A 138 -13.46 -12.63 5.23
C THR A 138 -12.37 -13.61 5.70
N PRO A 139 -12.20 -13.83 7.01
CA PRO A 139 -11.17 -14.71 7.51
C PRO A 139 -11.47 -16.18 7.19
N ASN A 140 -10.49 -16.90 6.66
CA ASN A 140 -10.57 -18.34 6.47
C ASN A 140 -9.25 -19.04 6.75
N PHE A 141 -9.33 -20.30 7.17
CA PHE A 141 -8.15 -21.16 7.30
C PHE A 141 -7.59 -21.56 5.94
N SER A 142 -6.26 -21.44 5.80
CA SER A 142 -5.47 -21.94 4.69
C SER A 142 -4.69 -23.19 5.09
N ASN A 143 -4.88 -24.28 4.35
CA ASN A 143 -4.11 -25.50 4.54
C ASN A 143 -2.64 -25.35 4.14
N ILE A 144 -2.34 -24.39 3.26
CA ILE A 144 -0.99 -24.12 2.74
C ILE A 144 -0.21 -23.29 3.76
N GLN A 145 -0.79 -22.17 4.22
CA GLN A 145 -0.14 -21.29 5.20
C GLN A 145 -0.33 -21.74 6.66
N LYS A 146 -1.17 -22.77 6.90
CA LYS A 146 -1.50 -23.32 8.23
C LYS A 146 -2.00 -22.28 9.24
N ARG A 147 -2.67 -21.23 8.76
CA ARG A 147 -3.22 -20.13 9.58
C ARG A 147 -4.55 -19.63 9.02
N MET A 148 -5.27 -18.87 9.84
CA MET A 148 -6.39 -18.05 9.36
C MET A 148 -5.87 -16.70 8.87
N TYR A 149 -6.33 -16.26 7.71
CA TYR A 149 -6.10 -14.91 7.21
C TYR A 149 -7.28 -14.45 6.32
N PRO A 150 -7.41 -13.15 6.01
CA PRO A 150 -8.49 -12.65 5.18
C PRO A 150 -8.34 -13.08 3.71
N MET A 151 -9.37 -13.70 3.14
CA MET A 151 -9.38 -14.18 1.76
C MET A 151 -10.49 -13.54 0.94
N ASN A 152 -10.23 -13.31 -0.34
CA ASN A 152 -11.28 -12.96 -1.30
C ASN A 152 -12.17 -14.18 -1.57
N HIS A 153 -13.42 -13.93 -1.96
CA HIS A 153 -14.38 -14.97 -2.34
C HIS A 153 -14.91 -14.75 -3.75
N CYS A 154 -15.08 -15.85 -4.49
CA CYS A 154 -15.78 -15.77 -5.77
C CYS A 154 -17.21 -15.27 -5.54
N ARG A 155 -17.59 -14.17 -6.22
CA ARG A 155 -18.94 -13.59 -6.13
C ARG A 155 -20.05 -14.58 -6.53
N ASN A 156 -19.74 -15.55 -7.39
CA ASN A 156 -20.71 -16.49 -7.95
C ASN A 156 -20.83 -17.81 -7.18
N CYS A 157 -19.72 -18.40 -6.73
CA CYS A 157 -19.72 -19.73 -6.11
C CYS A 157 -19.07 -19.78 -4.72
N LYS A 158 -18.67 -18.62 -4.19
CA LYS A 158 -18.04 -18.46 -2.87
C LYS A 158 -16.76 -19.29 -2.66
N ALA A 159 -16.15 -19.80 -3.73
CA ALA A 159 -14.84 -20.44 -3.65
C ALA A 159 -13.77 -19.43 -3.19
N LYS A 160 -12.96 -19.84 -2.21
CA LYS A 160 -11.83 -19.05 -1.67
C LYS A 160 -10.86 -18.67 -2.79
N GLN A 161 -10.47 -17.41 -2.82
CA GLN A 161 -9.40 -16.86 -3.66
C GLN A 161 -8.29 -16.42 -2.71
N GLY A 162 -7.42 -17.37 -2.35
CA GLY A 162 -6.37 -17.18 -1.36
C GLY A 162 -5.14 -16.44 -1.90
N GLU A 163 -4.26 -16.06 -0.99
CA GLU A 163 -3.04 -15.27 -1.18
C GLU A 163 -2.22 -15.73 -2.39
N PHE A 164 -1.81 -16.99 -2.48
CA PHE A 164 -0.96 -17.47 -3.56
C PHE A 164 -1.53 -17.18 -4.96
N TYR A 165 -2.83 -17.38 -5.16
CA TYR A 165 -3.48 -17.06 -6.43
C TYR A 165 -3.49 -15.57 -6.74
N ILE A 166 -3.56 -14.72 -5.72
CA ILE A 166 -3.52 -13.27 -5.86
C ILE A 166 -2.09 -12.82 -6.14
N PHE A 167 -1.12 -13.43 -5.45
CA PHE A 167 0.30 -13.18 -5.63
C PHE A 167 0.76 -13.54 -7.05
N GLU A 168 0.35 -14.70 -7.57
CA GLU A 168 0.60 -15.07 -8.97
C GLU A 168 0.02 -14.04 -9.95
N ASP A 169 -1.25 -13.67 -9.80
CA ASP A 169 -1.92 -12.71 -10.69
C ASP A 169 -1.21 -11.35 -10.68
N ILE A 170 -0.87 -10.81 -9.51
CA ILE A 170 -0.18 -9.51 -9.39
C ILE A 170 1.20 -9.57 -10.02
N ASN A 171 1.94 -10.66 -9.85
CA ASN A 171 3.24 -10.83 -10.49
C ASN A 171 3.16 -10.86 -12.02
N MET A 172 2.15 -11.54 -12.59
CA MET A 172 1.90 -11.50 -14.04
C MET A 172 1.53 -10.09 -14.52
N ILE A 173 0.67 -9.38 -13.79
CA ILE A 173 0.30 -7.99 -14.09
C ILE A 173 1.54 -7.09 -14.16
N ILE A 174 2.44 -7.21 -13.17
CA ILE A 174 3.70 -6.45 -13.13
C ILE A 174 4.61 -6.87 -14.30
N GLN A 175 4.77 -8.17 -14.53
CA GLN A 175 5.59 -8.73 -15.61
C GLN A 175 5.18 -8.16 -16.97
N HIS A 176 3.88 -8.14 -17.26
CA HIS A 176 3.29 -7.65 -18.51
C HIS A 176 3.12 -6.13 -18.58
N MET A 177 3.45 -5.39 -17.53
CA MET A 177 3.21 -3.94 -17.46
C MET A 177 1.74 -3.55 -17.65
N GLU A 178 0.83 -4.36 -17.11
CA GLU A 178 -0.61 -4.11 -17.15
C GLU A 178 -1.02 -3.14 -16.03
N GLU A 179 -1.90 -2.19 -16.33
CA GLU A 179 -2.49 -1.32 -15.31
C GLU A 179 -3.63 -2.05 -14.58
N ILE A 180 -3.75 -1.78 -13.28
CA ILE A 180 -4.81 -2.30 -12.42
C ILE A 180 -5.62 -1.16 -11.81
N THR A 181 -6.92 -1.35 -11.65
CA THR A 181 -7.82 -0.31 -11.15
C THR A 181 -7.54 0.00 -9.68
N LEU A 182 -7.14 1.24 -9.39
CA LEU A 182 -7.11 1.78 -8.02
C LEU A 182 -8.54 2.13 -7.60
N ILE A 183 -9.04 1.49 -6.54
CA ILE A 183 -10.42 1.68 -6.06
C ILE A 183 -10.51 2.53 -4.79
N GLY A 184 -9.39 2.83 -4.15
CA GLY A 184 -9.37 3.69 -2.97
C GLY A 184 -8.08 3.60 -2.17
N SER A 185 -8.12 4.20 -0.98
CA SER A 185 -7.01 4.20 -0.04
C SER A 185 -7.52 4.12 1.40
N ILE A 186 -6.82 3.37 2.26
CA ILE A 186 -7.12 3.21 3.68
C ILE A 186 -6.05 3.93 4.49
N ILE A 187 -6.44 4.65 5.54
CA ILE A 187 -5.49 5.33 6.44
C ILE A 187 -4.80 4.27 7.31
N ILE A 188 -3.47 4.27 7.33
CA ILE A 188 -2.63 3.48 8.23
C ILE A 188 -2.40 4.35 9.47
N GLU A 189 -2.90 3.88 10.62
CA GLU A 189 -2.65 4.47 11.94
C GLU A 189 -1.41 3.87 12.61
#